data_AF-A0A954HPX9-F1
#
_entry.id   AF-A0A954HPX9-F1
#
_cell.length_a   1.000
_cell.length_b   1.000
_cell.length_c   1.000
_cell.angle_alpha   90.00
_cell.angle_beta   90.00
_cell.angle_gamma   90.00
#
_symmetry.space_group_name_H-M   'P 1'
#
loop_
_entity.id
_entity.type
_entity.pdbx_description
1 polymer ?
#
loop_
_entity_poly.entity_id
_entity_poly.type
_entity_poly.pdbx_seq_one_letter_code
_entity_poly.pdbx_strand_id
1 'polypeptide(L)'
;MRDAGDTEVGGFGISRKDDLLRIEDFVTVKQKTSAVTVAFDDGAVAEYFDEQVDINRSPEEFARCWIHSHPGSCPLPSPTDEQTFSRVFGISNWAPMIIVAKGGQTYCRLRFNSGPGGHVEIPVSVDYSISFDGSDHDAWKAEYERNVQVERIVQRGPLSNSSTDTKFGNELIFDEAPDLFEDVGFDFEMDPWEDFECRI
;
A
#
# COMPACT_ATOMS: atom_id res chain seq x y z
N MET A 1 0.14 -2.64 14.15
CA MET A 1 -0.18 -2.80 12.71
C MET A 1 -0.96 -4.08 12.44
N ARG A 2 -0.33 -5.25 12.40
CA ARG A 2 -0.99 -6.55 12.16
C ARG A 2 -2.17 -6.88 13.07
N ASP A 3 -2.05 -6.56 14.36
CA ASP A 3 -3.07 -6.87 15.36
C ASP A 3 -4.06 -5.71 15.57
N ALA A 4 -4.09 -4.73 14.65
CA ALA A 4 -4.93 -3.53 14.74
C ALA A 4 -6.43 -3.82 14.55
N GLY A 5 -6.74 -4.81 13.72
CA GLY A 5 -8.11 -5.10 13.30
C GLY A 5 -8.16 -6.24 12.28
N ASP A 6 -9.29 -6.32 11.58
CA ASP A 6 -9.57 -7.38 10.61
C ASP A 6 -9.24 -6.98 9.15
N THR A 7 -8.66 -5.79 8.94
CA THR A 7 -8.21 -5.32 7.63
C THR A 7 -6.71 -5.36 7.50
N GLU A 8 -6.24 -5.31 6.27
CA GLU A 8 -4.87 -4.95 6.00
C GLU A 8 -4.57 -3.52 6.44
N VAL A 9 -3.28 -3.25 6.63
CA VAL A 9 -2.71 -1.93 6.86
C VAL A 9 -1.48 -1.88 5.98
N GLY A 10 -1.24 -0.79 5.28
CA GLY A 10 -0.03 -0.56 4.51
C GLY A 10 0.66 0.73 4.93
N GLY A 11 1.94 0.84 4.61
CA GLY A 11 2.70 2.06 4.82
C GLY A 11 4.11 1.95 4.28
N PHE A 12 4.86 3.02 4.51
CA PHE A 12 6.24 3.16 4.05
C PHE A 12 7.21 2.84 5.17
N GLY A 13 8.18 1.98 4.86
CA GLY A 13 9.35 1.79 5.72
C GLY A 13 10.36 2.90 5.49
N ILE A 14 10.77 3.57 6.56
CA ILE A 14 11.84 4.56 6.55
C ILE A 14 13.13 3.86 6.94
N SER A 15 14.07 3.83 6.00
CA SER A 15 15.37 3.22 6.19
C SER A 15 16.40 4.19 6.72
N ARG A 16 17.46 3.60 7.27
CA ARG A 16 18.63 4.34 7.72
C ARG A 16 19.49 4.77 6.52
N LYS A 17 19.97 6.01 6.53
CA LYS A 17 20.73 6.61 5.42
C LYS A 17 21.97 5.82 4.96
N ASP A 18 22.67 5.19 5.90
CA ASP A 18 23.90 4.41 5.68
C ASP A 18 23.63 2.90 5.51
N ASP A 19 22.39 2.44 5.72
CA ASP A 19 21.97 1.05 5.50
C ASP A 19 20.49 1.02 5.07
N LEU A 20 20.26 1.07 3.76
CA LEU A 20 18.92 1.21 3.18
C LEU A 20 18.05 -0.05 3.34
N LEU A 21 18.62 -1.18 3.77
CA LEU A 21 17.86 -2.40 4.12
C LEU A 21 17.48 -2.45 5.59
N ARG A 22 18.03 -1.55 6.42
CA ARG A 22 17.67 -1.40 7.82
C ARG A 22 16.54 -0.37 7.94
N ILE A 23 15.33 -0.88 8.13
CA ILE A 23 14.14 -0.06 8.41
C ILE A 23 14.12 0.33 9.88
N GLU A 24 14.03 1.62 10.17
CA GLU A 24 14.02 2.16 11.54
C GLU A 24 12.66 2.74 11.94
N ASP A 25 11.84 3.11 10.96
CA ASP A 25 10.51 3.65 11.22
C ASP A 25 9.49 3.18 10.16
N PHE A 26 8.21 3.25 10.51
CA PHE A 26 7.10 2.87 9.67
C PHE A 26 5.99 3.91 9.77
N VAL A 27 5.59 4.45 8.63
CA VAL A 27 4.57 5.50 8.56
C VAL A 27 3.40 5.04 7.69
N THR A 28 2.20 5.16 8.21
CA THR A 28 0.98 5.03 7.41
C THR A 28 0.62 6.36 6.77
N VAL A 29 0.06 6.28 5.56
CA VAL A 29 -0.62 7.40 4.91
C VAL A 29 -2.12 7.10 4.83
N LYS A 30 -2.94 8.11 4.53
CA LYS A 30 -4.37 7.90 4.34
C LYS A 30 -4.61 6.81 3.31
N GLN A 31 -5.46 5.87 3.65
CA GLN A 31 -5.67 4.66 2.88
C GLN A 31 -7.06 4.08 3.10
N LYS A 32 -7.57 3.40 2.08
CA LYS A 32 -8.76 2.56 2.17
C LYS A 32 -8.31 1.11 2.22
N THR A 33 -8.82 0.36 3.19
CA THR A 33 -8.39 -1.02 3.41
C THR A 33 -9.58 -1.97 3.48
N SER A 34 -9.35 -3.19 3.01
CA SER A 34 -10.23 -4.34 3.21
C SER A 34 -9.44 -5.47 3.89
N ALA A 35 -10.03 -6.65 4.01
CA ALA A 35 -9.32 -7.82 4.53
C ALA A 35 -8.20 -8.33 3.59
N VAL A 36 -8.16 -7.86 2.33
CA VAL A 36 -7.28 -8.37 1.26
C VAL A 36 -6.72 -7.28 0.35
N THR A 37 -6.96 -6.00 0.67
CA THR A 37 -6.46 -4.88 -0.14
C THR A 37 -6.08 -3.68 0.71
N VAL A 38 -5.07 -2.94 0.23
CA VAL A 38 -4.73 -1.58 0.65
C VAL A 38 -4.68 -0.67 -0.58
N ALA A 39 -5.39 0.46 -0.52
CA ALA A 39 -5.32 1.52 -1.53
C ALA A 39 -4.94 2.84 -0.86
N PHE A 40 -3.75 3.37 -1.18
CA PHE A 40 -3.30 4.67 -0.70
C PHE A 40 -4.06 5.82 -1.38
N ASP A 41 -4.29 6.89 -0.62
CA ASP A 41 -4.77 8.16 -1.15
C ASP A 41 -3.61 8.93 -1.78
N ASP A 42 -3.71 9.24 -3.07
CA ASP A 42 -2.61 9.87 -3.83
C ASP A 42 -2.21 11.24 -3.27
N GLY A 43 -3.18 12.00 -2.75
CA GLY A 43 -2.93 13.30 -2.11
C GLY A 43 -2.13 13.15 -0.81
N ALA A 44 -2.47 12.15 0.00
CA ALA A 44 -1.73 11.84 1.22
C ALA A 44 -0.33 11.27 0.95
N VAL A 45 -0.14 10.52 -0.14
CA VAL A 45 1.19 10.09 -0.58
C VAL A 45 2.02 11.29 -1.01
N ALA A 46 1.47 12.22 -1.78
CA ALA A 46 2.18 13.43 -2.19
C ALA A 46 2.57 14.30 -0.97
N GLU A 47 1.64 14.53 -0.03
CA GLU A 47 1.90 15.25 1.22
C GLU A 47 3.03 14.59 2.03
N TYR A 48 2.99 13.26 2.17
CA TYR A 48 4.07 12.50 2.81
C TYR A 48 5.42 12.73 2.09
N PHE A 49 5.47 12.68 0.75
CA PHE A 49 6.73 12.89 0.03
C PHE A 49 7.31 14.28 0.26
N ASP A 50 6.46 15.32 0.24
CA ASP A 50 6.87 16.69 0.50
C ASP A 50 7.40 16.86 1.93
N GLU A 51 6.69 16.33 2.93
CA GLU A 51 7.11 16.37 4.34
C GLU A 51 8.49 15.70 4.56
N GLN A 52 8.73 14.57 3.90
CA GLN A 52 9.99 13.84 4.00
C GLN A 52 11.15 14.60 3.35
N VAL A 53 10.89 15.27 2.22
CA VAL A 53 11.88 16.13 1.55
C VAL A 53 12.19 17.37 2.38
N ASP A 54 11.19 17.98 3.02
CA ASP A 54 11.37 19.16 3.88
C ASP A 54 12.29 18.89 5.08
N ILE A 55 12.27 17.66 5.60
CA ILE A 55 13.21 17.22 6.65
C ILE A 55 14.56 16.71 6.10
N ASN A 56 14.86 16.99 4.83
CA ASN A 56 16.09 16.64 4.11
C ASN A 56 16.37 15.14 4.00
N ARG A 57 15.30 14.32 3.96
CA ARG A 57 15.43 12.89 3.71
C ARG A 57 15.41 12.61 2.20
N SER A 58 16.25 11.68 1.75
CA SER A 58 16.28 11.29 0.34
C SER A 58 15.17 10.27 0.01
N PRO A 59 14.64 10.24 -1.23
CA PRO A 59 13.64 9.23 -1.61
C PRO A 59 14.11 7.78 -1.43
N GLU A 60 15.41 7.52 -1.47
CA GLU A 60 15.97 6.19 -1.19
C GLU A 60 15.70 5.74 0.24
N GLU A 61 15.63 6.69 1.17
CA GLU A 61 15.38 6.41 2.58
C GLU A 61 13.90 6.09 2.85
N PHE A 62 12.95 6.82 2.25
CA PHE A 62 11.53 6.79 2.67
C PHE A 62 10.52 6.29 1.64
N ALA A 63 10.88 6.23 0.35
CA ALA A 63 9.95 5.94 -0.75
C ALA A 63 10.14 4.55 -1.38
N ARG A 64 11.06 3.73 -0.85
CA ARG A 64 11.45 2.45 -1.46
C ARG A 64 10.77 1.24 -0.85
N CYS A 65 10.53 1.26 0.47
CA CYS A 65 10.07 0.11 1.20
C CYS A 65 8.56 0.16 1.42
N TRP A 66 7.85 -0.81 0.87
CA TRP A 66 6.44 -1.02 1.16
C TRP A 66 6.29 -2.11 2.22
N ILE A 67 5.59 -1.79 3.31
CA ILE A 67 5.27 -2.74 4.36
C ILE A 67 3.74 -2.80 4.47
N HIS A 68 3.17 -4.00 4.36
CA HIS A 68 1.75 -4.22 4.65
C HIS A 68 1.52 -5.46 5.51
N SER A 69 0.35 -5.54 6.15
CA SER A 69 -0.01 -6.63 7.03
C SER A 69 -1.15 -7.44 6.49
N HIS A 70 -1.08 -8.76 6.61
CA HIS A 70 -2.22 -9.65 6.37
C HIS A 70 -2.93 -9.98 7.69
N PRO A 71 -4.27 -9.83 7.78
CA PRO A 71 -5.03 -10.21 8.96
C PRO A 71 -5.08 -11.75 9.15
N GLY A 72 -4.79 -12.52 8.11
CA GLY A 72 -4.58 -13.97 8.15
C GLY A 72 -3.12 -14.36 8.49
N SER A 73 -2.84 -15.66 8.49
CA SER A 73 -1.51 -16.21 8.84
C SER A 73 -0.57 -16.43 7.64
N CYS A 74 -1.03 -16.20 6.42
CA CYS A 74 -0.24 -16.40 5.20
C CYS A 74 0.48 -15.08 4.86
N PRO A 75 1.83 -15.02 4.88
CA PRO A 75 2.58 -13.81 4.56
C PRO A 75 2.89 -13.68 3.06
N LEU A 76 2.37 -14.57 2.21
CA LEU A 76 2.67 -14.54 0.77
C LEU A 76 1.85 -13.46 0.07
N PRO A 77 2.41 -12.76 -0.93
CA PRO A 77 1.69 -11.73 -1.66
C PRO A 77 0.52 -12.31 -2.45
N SER A 78 -0.61 -11.60 -2.44
CA SER A 78 -1.74 -11.83 -3.32
C SER A 78 -1.50 -11.23 -4.71
N PRO A 79 -2.30 -11.59 -5.73
CA PRO A 79 -2.27 -10.91 -7.03
C PRO A 79 -2.51 -9.39 -6.94
N THR A 80 -3.27 -8.93 -5.95
CA THR A 80 -3.50 -7.49 -5.73
C THR A 80 -2.26 -6.80 -5.17
N ASP A 81 -1.51 -7.46 -4.29
CA ASP A 81 -0.24 -6.94 -3.77
C ASP A 81 0.79 -6.81 -4.88
N GLU A 82 0.86 -7.81 -5.76
CA GLU A 82 1.72 -7.80 -6.95
C GLU A 82 1.42 -6.62 -7.87
N GLN A 83 0.14 -6.38 -8.15
CA GLN A 83 -0.30 -5.27 -9.00
C GLN A 83 0.00 -3.92 -8.37
N THR A 84 -0.34 -3.74 -7.09
CA THR A 84 -0.06 -2.51 -6.33
C THR A 84 1.43 -2.22 -6.32
N PHE A 85 2.25 -3.23 -6.06
CA PHE A 85 3.70 -3.06 -6.00
C PHE A 85 4.32 -2.76 -7.35
N SER A 86 3.91 -3.48 -8.40
CA SER A 86 4.34 -3.21 -9.77
C SER A 86 3.95 -1.79 -10.21
N ARG A 87 2.75 -1.33 -9.84
CA ARG A 87 2.27 0.01 -10.17
C ARG A 87 3.04 1.11 -9.44
N VAL A 88 3.18 1.00 -8.12
CA VAL A 88 3.67 2.10 -7.26
C VAL A 88 5.19 2.09 -7.15
N PHE A 89 5.78 0.90 -7.01
CA PHE A 89 7.22 0.72 -6.80
C PHE A 89 7.94 0.18 -8.05
N GLY A 90 7.19 -0.07 -9.14
CA GLY A 90 7.67 -0.59 -10.42
C GLY A 90 8.84 0.15 -11.03
N ILE A 91 8.81 1.48 -10.93
CA ILE A 91 9.80 2.37 -11.52
C ILE A 91 11.08 2.49 -10.69
N SER A 92 11.07 2.01 -9.44
CA SER A 92 12.21 2.11 -8.54
C SER A 92 13.39 1.26 -8.99
N ASN A 93 14.62 1.78 -8.87
CA ASN A 93 15.84 1.00 -9.14
C ASN A 93 15.89 -0.29 -8.33
N TRP A 94 15.37 -0.24 -7.10
CA TRP A 94 15.08 -1.37 -6.25
C TRP A 94 13.97 -1.01 -5.26
N ALA A 95 13.22 -2.00 -4.78
CA ALA A 95 12.18 -1.83 -3.77
C ALA A 95 11.93 -3.15 -3.05
N PRO A 96 11.89 -3.17 -1.70
CA PRO A 96 11.41 -4.32 -0.94
C PRO A 96 9.91 -4.19 -0.69
N MET A 97 9.19 -5.27 -0.98
CA MET A 97 7.87 -5.53 -0.43
C MET A 97 8.05 -6.37 0.83
N ILE A 98 7.49 -5.94 1.95
CA ILE A 98 7.49 -6.67 3.22
C ILE A 98 6.05 -6.93 3.64
N ILE A 99 5.75 -8.18 3.97
CA ILE A 99 4.43 -8.60 4.45
C ILE A 99 4.58 -9.16 5.86
N VAL A 100 3.73 -8.69 6.77
CA VAL A 100 3.69 -9.18 8.15
C VAL A 100 2.32 -9.80 8.42
N ALA A 101 2.25 -11.13 8.49
CA ALA A 101 1.02 -11.87 8.71
C ALA A 101 0.77 -12.16 10.20
N LYS A 102 -0.51 -12.28 10.58
CA LYS A 102 -1.00 -12.60 11.93
C LYS A 102 -0.31 -13.84 12.49
N GLY A 103 0.43 -13.66 13.59
CA GLY A 103 1.25 -14.71 14.21
C GLY A 103 2.76 -14.48 14.07
N GLY A 104 3.20 -13.50 13.28
CA GLY A 104 4.61 -13.07 13.20
C GLY A 104 5.37 -13.64 12.01
N GLN A 105 4.68 -14.35 11.11
CA GLN A 105 5.25 -14.79 9.85
C GLN A 105 5.50 -13.57 8.96
N THR A 106 6.66 -13.55 8.32
CA THR A 106 7.10 -12.44 7.48
C THR A 106 7.51 -12.93 6.11
N TYR A 107 7.24 -12.11 5.10
CA TYR A 107 7.75 -12.26 3.75
C TYR A 107 8.50 -11.00 3.37
N CYS A 108 9.62 -11.13 2.67
CA CYS A 108 10.20 -9.99 1.99
C CYS A 108 10.75 -10.40 0.64
N ARG A 109 10.37 -9.62 -0.38
CA ARG A 109 10.94 -9.73 -1.71
C ARG A 109 11.49 -8.39 -2.14
N LEU A 110 12.78 -8.39 -2.41
CA LEU A 110 13.50 -7.29 -3.02
C LEU A 110 13.39 -7.41 -4.54
N ARG A 111 12.75 -6.45 -5.20
CA ARG A 111 12.80 -6.27 -6.65
C ARG A 111 13.88 -5.27 -7.00
N PHE A 112 14.57 -5.46 -8.12
CA PHE A 112 15.54 -4.52 -8.66
C PHE A 112 15.44 -4.43 -10.19
N ASN A 113 15.73 -3.25 -10.73
CA ASN A 113 15.68 -2.94 -12.16
C ASN A 113 17.09 -2.77 -12.77
N SER A 114 18.15 -2.99 -11.98
CA SER A 114 19.52 -2.95 -12.51
C SER A 114 19.82 -4.13 -13.43
N GLY A 115 20.38 -3.85 -14.61
CA GLY A 115 20.70 -4.88 -15.60
C GLY A 115 19.43 -5.50 -16.21
N PRO A 116 19.31 -6.84 -16.32
CA PRO A 116 18.06 -7.47 -16.76
C PRO A 116 16.91 -7.32 -15.75
N GLY A 117 17.20 -6.74 -14.58
CA GLY A 117 16.29 -6.71 -13.44
C GLY A 117 16.10 -8.10 -12.81
N GLY A 118 15.27 -8.16 -11.78
CA GLY A 118 14.93 -9.40 -11.10
C GLY A 118 14.31 -9.17 -9.74
N HIS A 119 14.11 -10.28 -9.03
CA HIS A 119 13.71 -10.25 -7.64
C HIS A 119 14.41 -11.36 -6.85
N VAL A 120 14.56 -11.14 -5.54
CA VAL A 120 15.11 -12.11 -4.61
C VAL A 120 14.35 -12.01 -3.29
N GLU A 121 14.04 -13.16 -2.71
CA GLU A 121 13.50 -13.21 -1.35
C GLU A 121 14.64 -13.05 -0.35
N ILE A 122 14.47 -12.12 0.60
CA ILE A 122 15.47 -11.84 1.62
C ILE A 122 14.91 -12.15 3.01
N PRO A 123 15.71 -12.73 3.92
CA PRO A 123 15.28 -12.95 5.30
C PRO A 123 14.96 -11.63 5.99
N VAL A 124 13.88 -11.62 6.77
CA VAL A 124 13.49 -10.49 7.63
C VAL A 124 13.73 -10.88 9.08
N SER A 125 14.33 -9.96 9.84
CA SER A 125 14.48 -10.10 11.28
C SER A 125 14.25 -8.76 11.97
N VAL A 126 13.59 -8.79 13.11
CA VAL A 126 13.44 -7.61 13.97
C VAL A 126 14.59 -7.60 14.98
N ASP A 127 15.34 -6.50 15.01
CA ASP A 127 16.39 -6.28 16.01
C ASP A 127 15.79 -5.73 17.31
N TYR A 128 15.55 -6.61 18.27
CA TYR A 128 15.03 -6.23 19.60
C TYR A 128 16.12 -5.68 20.55
N SER A 129 17.38 -5.55 20.11
CA SER A 129 18.46 -5.05 20.97
C SER A 129 18.46 -3.53 21.12
N ILE A 130 17.67 -2.82 20.31
CA ILE A 130 17.59 -1.36 20.27
C ILE A 130 16.17 -0.93 20.67
N SER A 131 16.08 0.09 21.53
CA SER A 131 14.80 0.73 21.84
C SER A 131 14.29 1.51 20.63
N PHE A 132 13.02 1.37 20.29
CA PHE A 132 12.37 2.10 19.20
C PHE A 132 11.09 2.79 19.69
N ASP A 133 10.79 3.96 19.10
CA ASP A 133 9.66 4.81 19.50
C ASP A 133 8.29 4.19 19.18
N GLY A 134 8.24 3.19 18.29
CA GLY A 134 7.04 2.39 18.00
C GLY A 134 6.49 1.55 19.18
N SER A 135 6.98 1.78 20.39
CA SER A 135 6.39 1.32 21.64
C SER A 135 5.36 2.29 22.23
N ASP A 136 5.21 3.51 21.67
CA ASP A 136 4.12 4.41 22.00
C ASP A 136 2.81 3.96 21.31
N HIS A 137 2.06 3.13 22.04
CA HIS A 137 0.81 2.56 21.56
C HIS A 137 -0.29 3.61 21.33
N ASP A 138 -0.28 4.73 22.05
CA ASP A 138 -1.31 5.77 21.92
C ASP A 138 -1.05 6.61 20.68
N ALA A 139 0.21 7.00 20.44
CA ALA A 139 0.61 7.70 19.22
C ALA A 139 0.32 6.84 17.98
N TRP A 140 0.69 5.56 18.02
CA TRP A 140 0.44 4.63 16.92
C TRP A 140 -1.06 4.43 16.67
N LYS A 141 -1.88 4.32 17.71
CA LYS A 141 -3.34 4.21 17.57
C LYS A 141 -3.94 5.47 16.93
N ALA A 142 -3.48 6.65 17.33
CA ALA A 142 -3.94 7.91 16.75
C ALA A 142 -3.54 8.07 15.28
N GLU A 143 -2.37 7.58 14.88
CA GLU A 143 -1.97 7.51 13.47
C GLU A 143 -2.87 6.54 12.69
N TYR A 144 -3.07 5.33 13.22
CA TYR A 144 -3.94 4.32 12.62
C TYR A 144 -5.37 4.84 12.39
N GLU A 145 -6.01 5.43 13.39
CA GLU A 145 -7.39 5.95 13.28
C GLU A 145 -7.50 7.12 12.29
N ARG A 146 -6.45 7.91 12.14
CA ARG A 146 -6.39 9.04 11.19
C ARG A 146 -6.26 8.55 9.75
N ASN A 147 -5.46 7.53 9.53
CA ASN A 147 -4.99 7.15 8.20
C ASN A 147 -5.73 5.94 7.63
N VAL A 148 -6.14 4.97 8.46
CA VAL A 148 -6.71 3.71 7.98
C VAL A 148 -8.24 3.77 8.00
N GLN A 149 -8.85 3.76 6.82
CA GLN A 149 -10.30 3.77 6.65
C GLN A 149 -10.76 2.45 6.05
N VAL A 150 -11.65 1.74 6.76
CA VAL A 150 -12.23 0.50 6.24
C VAL A 150 -13.13 0.81 5.04
N GLU A 151 -12.86 0.16 3.91
CA GLU A 151 -13.72 0.23 2.74
C GLU A 151 -15.09 -0.36 3.07
N ARG A 152 -16.11 0.49 3.15
CA ARG A 152 -17.49 0.02 3.28
C ARG A 152 -17.95 -0.46 1.92
N ILE A 153 -18.09 -1.77 1.76
CA ILE A 153 -18.89 -2.34 0.68
C ILE A 153 -20.32 -1.84 0.87
N VAL A 154 -20.72 -0.82 0.09
CA VAL A 154 -22.13 -0.47 -0.06
C VAL A 154 -22.77 -1.64 -0.77
N GLN A 155 -23.53 -2.45 -0.04
CA GLN A 155 -24.37 -3.46 -0.67
C GLN A 155 -25.31 -2.72 -1.64
N ARG A 156 -25.05 -2.82 -2.95
CA ARG A 156 -26.04 -2.46 -3.95
C ARG A 156 -27.25 -3.36 -3.69
N GLY A 157 -28.34 -2.76 -3.20
CA GLY A 157 -29.62 -3.45 -3.07
C GLY A 157 -30.02 -4.08 -4.40
N PRO A 158 -30.84 -5.15 -4.39
CA PRO A 158 -31.19 -5.86 -5.62
C PRO A 158 -31.80 -4.90 -6.65
N LEU A 159 -31.23 -4.90 -7.86
CA LEU A 159 -31.79 -4.22 -9.03
C LEU A 159 -33.21 -4.72 -9.24
N SER A 160 -34.21 -3.88 -8.94
CA SER A 160 -35.59 -4.17 -9.30
C SER A 160 -35.73 -4.00 -10.82
N ASN A 161 -36.00 -5.10 -11.53
CA ASN A 161 -36.35 -5.05 -12.94
C ASN A 161 -37.65 -4.25 -13.13
N SER A 162 -37.53 -3.04 -13.67
CA SER A 162 -38.63 -2.31 -14.27
C SER A 162 -38.14 -1.67 -15.56
N SER A 163 -38.28 -2.43 -16.65
CA SER A 163 -38.10 -1.94 -18.00
C SER A 163 -39.14 -0.87 -18.32
N THR A 164 -38.70 0.37 -18.49
CA THR A 164 -39.33 1.30 -19.45
C THR A 164 -38.27 2.28 -19.96
N ASP A 165 -38.09 2.21 -21.27
CA ASP A 165 -37.31 3.05 -22.16
C ASP A 165 -37.70 4.53 -22.05
N THR A 166 -36.74 5.43 -21.76
CA THR A 166 -36.76 6.82 -22.23
C THR A 166 -35.33 7.38 -22.27
N LYS A 167 -34.84 7.67 -23.49
CA LYS A 167 -33.65 8.47 -23.77
C LYS A 167 -33.72 9.84 -23.08
N PHE A 168 -32.62 10.37 -22.53
CA PHE A 168 -32.24 11.80 -22.58
C PHE A 168 -30.84 12.04 -21.98
N GLY A 169 -29.96 12.71 -22.73
CA GLY A 169 -29.04 13.74 -22.21
C GLY A 169 -27.64 13.33 -21.77
N ASN A 170 -26.69 13.39 -22.72
CA ASN A 170 -25.31 13.79 -22.44
C ASN A 170 -25.29 15.21 -21.85
N GLU A 171 -24.50 15.43 -20.80
CA GLU A 171 -23.62 16.59 -20.54
C GLU A 171 -23.42 16.77 -19.03
N LEU A 172 -22.21 16.50 -18.54
CA LEU A 172 -21.58 17.34 -17.53
C LEU A 172 -20.12 17.51 -17.91
N ILE A 173 -19.88 18.64 -18.56
CA ILE A 173 -18.57 19.27 -18.77
C ILE A 173 -17.98 19.57 -17.39
N PHE A 174 -16.72 19.20 -17.17
CA PHE A 174 -15.88 19.79 -16.13
C PHE A 174 -14.63 20.37 -16.80
N ASP A 175 -14.44 21.66 -16.54
CA ASP A 175 -13.40 22.55 -17.04
C ASP A 175 -11.99 21.99 -16.81
N GLU A 176 -11.15 22.15 -17.84
CA GLU A 176 -9.71 21.93 -17.82
C GLU A 176 -9.02 22.85 -16.79
N ALA A 177 -8.22 22.26 -15.90
CA ALA A 177 -7.15 22.94 -15.19
C ALA A 177 -5.81 22.28 -15.58
N PRO A 178 -4.76 23.06 -15.91
CA PRO A 178 -3.61 22.56 -16.66
C PRO A 178 -2.56 21.81 -15.82
N ASP A 179 -2.18 20.65 -16.37
CA ASP A 179 -0.88 19.98 -16.46
C ASP A 179 0.19 20.25 -15.40
N LEU A 180 0.40 19.26 -14.55
CA LEU A 180 1.71 19.00 -13.93
C LEU A 180 2.04 17.50 -13.77
N PHE A 181 1.35 16.57 -14.44
CA PHE A 181 1.72 15.14 -14.45
C PHE A 181 1.23 14.44 -15.74
N GLU A 182 1.57 14.94 -16.92
CA GLU A 182 1.41 14.17 -18.15
C GLU A 182 2.57 13.17 -18.25
N ASP A 183 2.32 11.87 -18.06
CA ASP A 183 2.51 10.84 -19.11
C ASP A 183 2.22 9.38 -18.63
N VAL A 184 1.11 9.10 -17.93
CA VAL A 184 0.63 7.71 -17.76
C VAL A 184 -0.89 7.61 -17.90
N GLY A 185 -1.34 7.29 -19.11
CA GLY A 185 -2.75 7.00 -19.41
C GLY A 185 -3.29 5.86 -18.54
N PHE A 186 -4.37 6.15 -17.82
CA PHE A 186 -5.03 5.26 -16.88
C PHE A 186 -6.44 4.95 -17.38
N ASP A 187 -6.65 3.73 -17.87
CA ASP A 187 -8.00 3.17 -18.06
C ASP A 187 -8.16 1.95 -17.15
N PHE A 188 -9.25 1.97 -16.38
CA PHE A 188 -9.60 1.01 -15.34
C PHE A 188 -10.53 -0.06 -15.92
N GLU A 189 -10.07 -1.31 -16.00
CA GLU A 189 -10.97 -2.46 -16.11
C GLU A 189 -10.58 -3.52 -15.07
N MET A 190 -11.55 -3.87 -14.24
CA MET A 190 -11.42 -4.69 -13.03
C MET A 190 -11.71 -6.16 -13.39
N ASP A 191 -10.70 -7.03 -13.36
CA ASP A 191 -10.90 -8.47 -13.62
C ASP A 191 -11.20 -9.22 -12.30
N PRO A 192 -12.21 -10.10 -12.23
CA PRO A 192 -12.69 -10.64 -10.96
C PRO A 192 -12.21 -12.10 -10.74
N TRP A 193 -11.52 -12.31 -9.60
CA TRP A 193 -11.30 -13.58 -8.87
C TRP A 193 -10.28 -14.61 -9.41
N GLU A 194 -9.31 -14.97 -8.56
CA GLU A 194 -8.90 -16.37 -8.34
C GLU A 194 -8.56 -16.59 -6.85
N ASP A 195 -9.17 -17.61 -6.25
CA ASP A 195 -8.95 -18.06 -4.87
C ASP A 195 -7.57 -18.68 -4.70
N PHE A 196 -6.72 -18.09 -3.85
CA PHE A 196 -5.45 -18.72 -3.44
C PHE A 196 -5.61 -19.42 -2.08
N GLU A 197 -5.78 -20.75 -2.11
CA GLU A 197 -5.58 -21.60 -0.93
C GLU A 197 -4.08 -21.76 -0.65
N CYS A 198 -3.61 -21.13 0.44
CA CYS A 198 -2.26 -21.28 0.98
C CYS A 198 -2.15 -22.70 1.59
N ARG A 199 -1.66 -23.68 0.80
CA ARG A 199 -1.44 -25.07 1.27
C ARG A 199 -0.22 -25.14 2.20
N ILE A 200 -0.47 -25.75 3.36
CA ILE A 200 0.47 -26.07 4.46
C ILE A 200 1.50 -27.11 4.04
#